data_AF-A0A6J4JLR0-F1
#
_entry.id   AF-A0A6J4JLR0-F1
#
_cell.length_a   1.000
_cell.length_b   1.000
_cell.length_c   1.000
_cell.angle_alpha   90.00
_cell.angle_beta   90.00
_cell.angle_gamma   90.00
#
_symmetry.space_group_name_H-M   'P 1'
#
loop_
_entity.id
_entity.type
_entity.pdbx_description
1 polymer ?
#
loop_
_entity_poly.entity_id
_entity_poly.type
_entity_poly.pdbx_seq_one_letter_code
_entity_poly.pdbx_strand_id
1 'polypeptide(L)'
;AAAGRFAGGPAKVAVVTSGLFGTMSGSSVSNVITTGAMTIPLMKRIGYKPAVAGGIESAASVGGALMPPVMGAAAFVMAEITNISYGEIVVAAAIGAVLYYFAILAAVHFEAKRRGMEAMAAADIPPWREVAADAHLLLPMALLVTLMMQRWSGNYAAFCATLAMVAVSMLRRRTRMSPRAILDSLVSAGLTMAPLAVAIAGAGIVVSALTATGMVVAFGGIIKDLAGGSLPLLLLLLALTVLVLGMGLPTTPSYIIAAAIGVPQLLAMGVELLPAHLFIFYFAVLADATPPVAAAAFAAASIAGAPPTLTSLHATRFGIAGFTVGFAFVYDPGIMLRGGLVEILLASAVQVGALVAVTAAYAGYLSAPLGPVARVLLGAAGLAAAFLHLLPASVRLAVAVGAVAIVWAAGRAARGDARRLESSGVKE
;
A
#
# COMPACT_ATOMS: atom_id res chain seq x y z
N ALA A 1 -12.75 -3.80 -16.88
CA ALA A 1 -13.20 -5.21 -16.97
C ALA A 1 -13.36 -5.90 -15.60
N ALA A 2 -12.30 -6.10 -14.81
CA ALA A 2 -12.35 -6.97 -13.62
C ALA A 2 -13.17 -6.45 -12.43
N ALA A 3 -13.05 -5.16 -12.09
CA ALA A 3 -13.59 -4.60 -10.85
C ALA A 3 -14.89 -3.79 -10.99
N GLY A 4 -15.21 -3.30 -12.20
CA GLY A 4 -16.33 -2.37 -12.44
C GLY A 4 -17.74 -2.94 -12.13
N ARG A 5 -17.88 -4.27 -12.18
CA ARG A 5 -19.16 -4.98 -11.93
C ARG A 5 -19.55 -5.08 -10.46
N PHE A 6 -18.66 -4.72 -9.53
CA PHE A 6 -18.93 -4.84 -8.10
C PHE A 6 -19.43 -3.51 -7.53
N ALA A 7 -20.11 -3.55 -6.39
CA ALA A 7 -20.48 -2.34 -5.63
C ALA A 7 -19.23 -1.51 -5.32
N GLY A 8 -19.28 -0.21 -5.62
CA GLY A 8 -18.11 0.69 -5.57
C GLY A 8 -17.11 0.43 -6.70
N GLY A 9 -17.58 -0.11 -7.83
CA GLY A 9 -16.77 -0.55 -8.96
C GLY A 9 -15.69 0.43 -9.41
N PRO A 10 -16.01 1.72 -9.64
CA PRO A 10 -15.01 2.72 -10.02
C PRO A 10 -13.91 2.94 -8.99
N ALA A 11 -14.22 2.92 -7.69
CA ALA A 11 -13.21 3.04 -6.65
C ALA A 11 -12.31 1.80 -6.60
N LYS A 12 -12.86 0.61 -6.82
CA LYS A 12 -12.04 -0.62 -6.93
C LYS A 12 -11.19 -0.62 -8.19
N VAL A 13 -11.71 -0.11 -9.31
CA VAL A 13 -10.93 0.09 -10.53
C VAL A 13 -9.80 1.08 -10.28
N ALA A 14 -10.07 2.20 -9.61
CA ALA A 14 -9.04 3.16 -9.22
C ALA A 14 -7.93 2.49 -8.41
N VAL A 15 -8.29 1.75 -7.35
CA VAL A 15 -7.32 1.05 -6.50
C VAL A 15 -6.43 0.10 -7.29
N VAL A 16 -7.01 -0.72 -8.18
CA VAL A 16 -6.25 -1.67 -8.99
C VAL A 16 -5.38 -0.95 -10.03
N THR A 17 -5.93 0.05 -10.71
CA THR A 17 -5.20 0.81 -11.74
C THR A 17 -4.03 1.58 -11.14
N SER A 18 -4.26 2.33 -10.06
CA SER A 18 -3.21 3.08 -9.38
C SER A 18 -2.20 2.15 -8.73
N GLY A 19 -2.62 0.96 -8.28
CA GLY A 19 -1.67 -0.04 -7.82
C GLY A 19 -0.74 -0.55 -8.91
N LEU A 20 -1.29 -1.00 -10.04
CA LEU A 20 -0.50 -1.47 -11.17
C LEU A 20 0.37 -0.37 -11.81
N PHE A 21 -0.16 0.86 -11.92
CA PHE A 21 0.65 1.98 -12.40
C PHE A 21 1.75 2.32 -11.40
N GLY A 22 1.43 2.29 -10.11
CA GLY A 22 2.36 2.58 -9.03
C GLY A 22 3.50 1.59 -8.91
N THR A 23 3.29 0.31 -9.25
CA THR A 23 4.40 -0.64 -9.33
C THR A 23 5.44 -0.10 -10.30
N MET A 24 5.03 0.41 -11.46
CA MET A 24 5.94 0.91 -12.50
C MET A 24 6.55 2.26 -12.18
N SER A 25 5.75 3.23 -11.69
CA SER A 25 6.22 4.60 -11.48
C SER A 25 7.10 4.74 -10.24
N GLY A 26 6.88 3.91 -9.22
CA GLY A 26 7.64 3.95 -7.97
C GLY A 26 7.50 5.26 -7.18
N SER A 27 6.57 6.13 -7.57
CA SER A 27 6.38 7.47 -7.00
C SER A 27 4.90 7.70 -6.70
N SER A 28 4.59 7.79 -5.41
CA SER A 28 3.23 8.00 -4.90
C SER A 28 2.60 9.27 -5.48
N VAL A 29 3.37 10.38 -5.52
CA VAL A 29 2.89 11.68 -6.00
C VAL A 29 2.68 11.69 -7.52
N SER A 30 3.64 11.14 -8.29
CA SER A 30 3.50 11.03 -9.75
C SER A 30 2.31 10.15 -10.13
N ASN A 31 2.09 9.07 -9.38
CA ASN A 31 0.94 8.19 -9.55
C ASN A 31 -0.37 8.98 -9.34
N VAL A 32 -0.52 9.66 -8.20
CA VAL A 32 -1.71 10.50 -7.92
C VAL A 32 -1.95 11.55 -9.01
N ILE A 33 -0.91 12.23 -9.50
CA ILE A 33 -1.05 13.23 -10.56
C ILE A 33 -1.52 12.59 -11.88
N THR A 34 -1.09 11.36 -12.16
CA THR A 34 -1.37 10.68 -13.42
C THR A 34 -2.71 9.94 -13.39
N THR A 35 -2.85 8.96 -12.50
CA THR A 35 -4.07 8.15 -12.37
C THR A 35 -5.18 8.91 -11.67
N GLY A 36 -4.84 9.66 -10.62
CA GLY A 36 -5.78 10.43 -9.82
C GLY A 36 -6.55 11.49 -10.61
N ALA A 37 -5.93 12.08 -11.63
CA ALA A 37 -6.59 13.03 -12.53
C ALA A 37 -7.84 12.43 -13.22
N MET A 38 -7.87 11.11 -13.43
CA MET A 38 -9.02 10.41 -14.01
C MET A 38 -9.87 9.69 -12.96
N THR A 39 -9.24 9.04 -11.97
CA THR A 39 -9.95 8.20 -11.00
C THR A 39 -10.70 9.01 -9.95
N ILE A 40 -10.18 10.15 -9.50
CA ILE A 40 -10.82 10.99 -8.49
C ILE A 40 -12.14 11.59 -9.01
N PRO A 41 -12.20 12.21 -10.20
CA PRO A 41 -13.46 12.67 -10.77
C PRO A 41 -14.47 11.53 -10.97
N LEU A 42 -14.00 10.36 -11.41
CA LEU A 42 -14.86 9.19 -11.61
C LEU A 42 -15.49 8.71 -10.28
N MET A 43 -14.71 8.63 -9.20
CA MET A 43 -15.21 8.30 -7.86
C MET A 43 -16.21 9.36 -7.35
N LYS A 44 -15.97 10.64 -7.63
CA LYS A 44 -16.91 11.72 -7.25
C LYS A 44 -18.25 11.59 -7.97
N ARG A 45 -18.26 11.23 -9.26
CA ARG A 45 -19.49 11.06 -10.06
C ARG A 45 -20.43 9.98 -9.51
N ILE A 46 -19.89 8.95 -8.84
CA ILE A 46 -20.68 7.89 -8.22
C ILE A 46 -21.03 8.15 -6.74
N GLY A 47 -20.74 9.35 -6.22
CA GLY A 47 -21.16 9.78 -4.89
C GLY A 47 -20.12 9.67 -3.77
N TYR A 48 -18.84 9.40 -4.08
CA TYR A 48 -17.79 9.59 -3.06
C TYR A 48 -17.60 11.07 -2.75
N LYS A 49 -17.45 11.38 -1.45
CA LYS A 49 -17.07 12.74 -1.02
C LYS A 49 -15.67 13.06 -1.55
N PRO A 50 -15.37 14.31 -1.94
CA PRO A 50 -14.06 14.71 -2.46
C PRO A 50 -12.87 14.21 -1.64
N ALA A 51 -12.87 14.43 -0.32
CA ALA A 51 -11.79 14.00 0.57
C ALA A 51 -11.63 12.47 0.64
N VAL A 52 -12.73 11.72 0.50
CA VAL A 52 -12.70 10.24 0.51
C VAL A 52 -12.14 9.72 -0.81
N ALA A 53 -12.55 10.30 -1.94
CA ALA A 53 -12.02 9.95 -3.26
C ALA A 53 -10.52 10.21 -3.35
N GLY A 54 -10.06 11.38 -2.90
CA GLY A 54 -8.63 11.70 -2.81
C GLY A 54 -7.89 10.77 -1.84
N GLY A 55 -8.50 10.40 -0.72
CA GLY A 55 -7.91 9.46 0.23
C GLY A 55 -7.74 8.05 -0.33
N ILE A 56 -8.73 7.52 -1.05
CA ILE A 56 -8.65 6.20 -1.71
C ILE A 56 -7.54 6.20 -2.76
N GLU A 57 -7.50 7.23 -3.61
CA GLU A 57 -6.48 7.35 -4.66
C GLU A 57 -5.08 7.47 -4.07
N SER A 58 -4.90 8.30 -3.04
CA SER A 58 -3.63 8.48 -2.36
C SER A 58 -3.15 7.19 -1.71
N ALA A 59 -4.01 6.47 -0.97
CA ALA A 59 -3.66 5.20 -0.37
C ALA A 59 -3.26 4.16 -1.43
N ALA A 60 -4.04 4.04 -2.50
CA ALA A 60 -3.73 3.13 -3.61
C ALA A 60 -2.43 3.50 -4.32
N SER A 61 -2.13 4.79 -4.45
CA SER A 61 -0.93 5.28 -5.10
C SER A 61 0.32 5.03 -4.27
N VAL A 62 0.24 5.26 -2.97
CA VAL A 62 1.30 5.03 -1.99
C VAL A 62 1.67 3.55 -1.91
N GLY A 63 0.66 2.67 -1.90
CA GLY A 63 0.88 1.22 -1.98
C GLY A 63 1.64 0.76 -3.22
N GLY A 64 1.68 1.57 -4.28
CA GLY A 64 2.31 1.21 -5.54
C GLY A 64 3.80 0.97 -5.40
N ALA A 65 4.45 1.76 -4.54
CA ALA A 65 5.86 1.59 -4.19
C ALA A 65 6.12 0.31 -3.37
N LEU A 66 5.11 -0.23 -2.68
CA LEU A 66 5.24 -1.48 -1.92
C LEU A 66 5.05 -2.72 -2.78
N MET A 67 4.37 -2.59 -3.91
CA MET A 67 3.88 -3.71 -4.70
C MET A 67 4.91 -4.17 -5.75
N PRO A 68 5.29 -5.46 -5.71
CA PRO A 68 6.00 -6.11 -6.82
C PRO A 68 5.34 -5.89 -8.18
N PRO A 69 6.11 -5.79 -9.27
CA PRO A 69 7.45 -6.35 -9.37
C PRO A 69 8.59 -5.33 -9.52
N VAL A 70 8.32 -4.02 -9.46
CA VAL A 70 9.36 -2.98 -9.56
C VAL A 70 9.54 -2.23 -8.23
N MET A 71 8.51 -2.07 -7.41
CA MET A 71 8.59 -1.55 -6.02
C MET A 71 9.30 -0.19 -5.85
N GLY A 72 9.35 0.60 -6.94
CA GLY A 72 10.04 1.88 -7.01
C GLY A 72 11.55 1.84 -6.78
N ALA A 73 12.18 3.02 -6.88
CA ALA A 73 13.65 3.15 -6.79
C ALA A 73 14.21 2.74 -5.42
N ALA A 74 13.42 2.86 -4.35
CA ALA A 74 13.84 2.52 -2.99
C ALA A 74 14.16 1.03 -2.81
N ALA A 75 13.46 0.13 -3.50
CA ALA A 75 13.75 -1.31 -3.45
C ALA A 75 15.12 -1.65 -4.08
N PHE A 76 15.53 -0.94 -5.14
CA PHE A 76 16.87 -1.09 -5.72
C PHE A 76 17.96 -0.58 -4.77
N VAL A 77 17.72 0.58 -4.15
CA VAL A 77 18.62 1.12 -3.12
C VAL A 77 18.71 0.17 -1.93
N MET A 78 17.60 -0.47 -1.52
CA MET A 78 17.62 -1.50 -0.49
C MET A 78 18.48 -2.70 -0.90
N ALA A 79 18.34 -3.21 -2.13
CA ALA A 79 19.17 -4.31 -2.63
C ALA A 79 20.67 -3.96 -2.59
N GLU A 80 21.02 -2.72 -2.97
CA GLU A 80 22.39 -2.23 -2.94
C GLU A 80 22.94 -2.08 -1.52
N ILE A 81 22.20 -1.42 -0.62
CA ILE A 81 22.62 -1.20 0.78
C ILE A 81 22.76 -2.53 1.55
N THR A 82 21.82 -3.45 1.34
CA THR A 82 21.77 -4.73 2.08
C THR A 82 22.60 -5.83 1.43
N ASN A 83 23.01 -5.65 0.17
CA ASN A 83 23.60 -6.69 -0.67
C ASN A 83 22.70 -7.95 -0.80
N ILE A 84 21.40 -7.80 -0.61
CA ILE A 84 20.38 -8.85 -0.82
C ILE A 84 19.90 -8.79 -2.25
N SER A 85 19.71 -9.94 -2.89
CA SER A 85 19.24 -9.97 -4.27
C SER A 85 17.84 -9.35 -4.39
N TYR A 86 17.61 -8.56 -5.43
CA TYR A 86 16.32 -7.92 -5.66
C TYR A 86 15.15 -8.92 -5.70
N GLY A 87 15.39 -10.10 -6.29
CA GLY A 87 14.41 -11.18 -6.34
C GLY A 87 13.96 -11.64 -4.95
N GLU A 88 14.88 -11.75 -3.99
CA GLU A 88 14.55 -12.09 -2.61
C GLU A 88 13.71 -11.00 -1.93
N ILE A 89 14.03 -9.73 -2.16
CA ILE A 89 13.26 -8.60 -1.62
C ILE A 89 11.83 -8.62 -2.18
N VAL A 90 11.68 -8.84 -3.49
CA VAL A 90 10.37 -8.92 -4.16
C VAL A 90 9.52 -10.06 -3.62
N VAL A 91 10.11 -11.25 -3.48
CA VAL A 91 9.42 -12.43 -2.94
C VAL A 91 8.99 -12.15 -1.50
N ALA A 92 9.88 -11.61 -0.67
CA ALA A 92 9.57 -11.30 0.72
C ALA A 92 8.48 -10.23 0.87
N ALA A 93 8.38 -9.27 -0.04
CA ALA A 93 7.37 -8.21 0.03
C ALA A 93 6.01 -8.60 -0.56
N ALA A 94 5.92 -9.71 -1.31
CA ALA A 94 4.75 -10.05 -2.12
C ALA A 94 3.45 -10.21 -1.30
N ILE A 95 3.46 -11.01 -0.23
CA ILE A 95 2.26 -11.19 0.62
C ILE A 95 1.87 -9.86 1.26
N GLY A 96 2.83 -9.12 1.79
CA GLY A 96 2.58 -7.83 2.42
C GLY A 96 1.89 -6.84 1.48
N ALA A 97 2.35 -6.75 0.23
CA ALA A 97 1.73 -5.91 -0.79
C ALA A 97 0.31 -6.38 -1.15
N VAL A 98 0.10 -7.69 -1.29
CA VAL A 98 -1.25 -8.24 -1.54
C VAL A 98 -2.20 -7.92 -0.39
N LEU A 99 -1.75 -8.06 0.86
CA LEU A 99 -2.53 -7.70 2.05
C LEU A 99 -2.85 -6.20 2.09
N TYR A 100 -1.91 -5.35 1.70
CA TYR A 100 -2.11 -3.91 1.58
C TYR A 100 -3.28 -3.56 0.65
N TYR A 101 -3.24 -4.05 -0.60
CA TYR A 101 -4.30 -3.80 -1.57
C TYR A 101 -5.60 -4.52 -1.23
N PHE A 102 -5.53 -5.70 -0.65
CA PHE A 102 -6.70 -6.42 -0.14
C PHE A 102 -7.45 -5.55 0.88
N ALA A 103 -6.76 -4.94 1.83
CA ALA A 103 -7.41 -4.09 2.83
C ALA A 103 -8.00 -2.82 2.22
N ILE A 104 -7.33 -2.18 1.26
CA ILE A 104 -7.91 -1.03 0.55
C ILE A 104 -9.19 -1.45 -0.17
N LEU A 105 -9.16 -2.58 -0.91
CA LEU A 105 -10.32 -3.10 -1.62
C LEU A 105 -11.46 -3.48 -0.68
N ALA A 106 -11.16 -4.09 0.47
CA ALA A 106 -12.13 -4.42 1.51
C ALA A 106 -12.75 -3.15 2.13
N ALA A 107 -11.93 -2.16 2.48
CA ALA A 107 -12.38 -0.88 3.01
C ALA A 107 -13.27 -0.12 2.01
N VAL A 108 -12.87 -0.06 0.74
CA VAL A 108 -13.67 0.50 -0.36
C VAL A 108 -14.99 -0.25 -0.52
N HIS A 109 -14.95 -1.58 -0.43
CA HIS A 109 -16.15 -2.40 -0.53
C HIS A 109 -17.15 -2.15 0.59
N PHE A 110 -16.70 -2.13 1.85
CA PHE A 110 -17.56 -1.87 3.00
C PHE A 110 -18.09 -0.44 3.00
N GLU A 111 -17.27 0.54 2.63
CA GLU A 111 -17.72 1.94 2.47
C GLU A 111 -18.78 2.08 1.37
N ALA A 112 -18.58 1.42 0.22
CA ALA A 112 -19.54 1.43 -0.89
C ALA A 112 -20.87 0.79 -0.48
N LYS A 113 -20.82 -0.37 0.20
CA LYS A 113 -22.02 -1.07 0.68
C LYS A 113 -22.78 -0.28 1.73
N ARG A 114 -22.08 0.38 2.66
CA ARG A 114 -22.71 1.27 3.65
C ARG A 114 -23.46 2.43 2.99
N ARG A 115 -22.92 2.95 1.89
CA ARG A 115 -23.50 4.09 1.16
C ARG A 115 -24.52 3.68 0.10
N GLY A 116 -24.81 2.38 -0.07
CA GLY A 116 -25.73 1.90 -1.09
C GLY A 116 -25.24 2.14 -2.52
N MET A 117 -23.92 2.23 -2.75
CA MET A 117 -23.37 2.49 -4.08
C MET A 117 -23.54 1.27 -5.00
N GLU A 118 -24.06 1.52 -6.20
CA GLU A 118 -24.27 0.49 -7.23
C GLU A 118 -22.98 0.18 -8.03
N ALA A 119 -23.07 -0.84 -8.88
CA ALA A 119 -22.02 -1.17 -9.84
C ALA A 119 -22.02 -0.18 -11.01
N MET A 120 -20.95 -0.17 -11.81
CA MET A 120 -20.93 0.59 -13.06
C MET A 120 -21.97 0.03 -14.04
N ALA A 121 -22.55 0.89 -14.87
CA ALA A 121 -23.38 0.45 -15.98
C ALA A 121 -22.56 -0.47 -16.90
N ALA A 122 -23.16 -1.56 -17.38
CA ALA A 122 -22.47 -2.55 -18.21
C ALA A 122 -21.86 -1.93 -19.49
N ALA A 123 -22.47 -0.87 -20.01
CA ALA A 123 -21.99 -0.12 -21.16
C ALA A 123 -20.66 0.62 -20.92
N ASP A 124 -20.37 1.01 -19.68
CA ASP A 124 -19.13 1.71 -19.31
C ASP A 124 -17.99 0.74 -18.96
N ILE A 125 -18.26 -0.57 -18.98
CA ILE A 125 -17.25 -1.60 -18.68
C ILE A 125 -16.62 -2.07 -19.99
N PRO A 126 -15.32 -1.79 -20.23
CA PRO A 126 -14.68 -2.24 -21.45
C PRO A 126 -14.61 -3.78 -21.50
N PRO A 127 -14.83 -4.39 -22.68
CA PRO A 127 -14.82 -5.83 -22.84
C PRO A 127 -13.41 -6.41 -22.68
N TRP A 128 -13.30 -7.63 -22.15
CA TRP A 128 -12.01 -8.31 -21.97
C TRP A 128 -11.20 -8.46 -23.26
N ARG A 129 -11.87 -8.53 -24.41
CA ARG A 129 -11.20 -8.62 -25.71
C ARG A 129 -10.39 -7.36 -26.04
N GLU A 130 -10.86 -6.19 -25.64
CA GLU A 130 -10.10 -4.93 -25.80
C GLU A 130 -8.93 -4.87 -24.83
N VAL A 131 -9.13 -5.30 -23.57
CA VAL A 131 -8.04 -5.35 -22.58
C VAL A 131 -6.94 -6.33 -23.01
N ALA A 132 -7.31 -7.52 -23.49
CA ALA A 132 -6.37 -8.52 -23.97
C ALA A 132 -5.60 -8.07 -25.22
N ALA A 133 -6.18 -7.18 -26.01
CA ALA A 133 -5.53 -6.61 -27.18
C ALA A 133 -4.27 -5.80 -26.82
N ASP A 134 -4.26 -5.15 -25.66
CA ASP A 134 -3.13 -4.35 -25.16
C ASP A 134 -2.23 -5.09 -24.19
N ALA A 135 -2.51 -6.36 -23.88
CA ALA A 135 -1.73 -7.16 -22.95
C ALA A 135 -0.24 -7.29 -23.34
N HIS A 136 0.09 -7.12 -24.63
CA HIS A 136 1.46 -7.06 -25.12
C HIS A 136 2.30 -5.99 -24.39
N LEU A 137 1.71 -4.88 -23.93
CA LEU A 137 2.41 -3.84 -23.17
C LEU A 137 2.92 -4.29 -21.79
N LEU A 138 2.52 -5.49 -21.32
CA LEU A 138 3.06 -6.10 -20.10
C LEU A 138 4.38 -6.86 -20.34
N LEU A 139 4.72 -7.18 -21.59
CA LEU A 139 5.94 -7.92 -21.93
C LEU A 139 7.23 -7.23 -21.44
N PRO A 140 7.40 -5.90 -21.57
CA PRO A 140 8.60 -5.23 -21.07
C PRO A 140 8.74 -5.33 -19.54
N MET A 141 7.62 -5.26 -18.82
CA MET A 141 7.61 -5.44 -17.38
C MET A 141 7.98 -6.89 -17.02
N ALA A 142 7.40 -7.89 -17.69
CA ALA A 142 7.76 -9.29 -17.49
C ALA A 142 9.25 -9.56 -17.78
N LEU A 143 9.82 -8.95 -18.82
CA LEU A 143 11.25 -9.02 -19.12
C LEU A 143 12.09 -8.43 -17.98
N LEU A 144 11.72 -7.26 -17.46
CA LEU A 144 12.39 -6.62 -16.32
C LEU A 144 12.43 -7.57 -15.11
N VAL A 145 11.28 -8.12 -14.72
CA VAL A 145 11.20 -9.06 -13.59
C VAL A 145 12.07 -10.28 -13.83
N THR A 146 12.01 -10.85 -15.04
CA THR A 146 12.74 -12.09 -15.38
C THR A 146 14.25 -11.88 -15.32
N LEU A 147 14.76 -10.78 -15.88
CA LEU A 147 16.19 -10.45 -15.82
C LEU A 147 16.67 -10.24 -14.38
N MET A 148 15.85 -9.56 -13.57
CA MET A 148 16.15 -9.36 -12.15
C MET A 148 16.15 -10.68 -11.36
N MET A 149 15.21 -11.58 -11.64
CA MET A 149 15.17 -12.92 -11.04
C MET A 149 16.39 -13.77 -11.45
N GLN A 150 16.92 -13.55 -12.64
CA GLN A 150 18.17 -14.15 -13.12
C GLN A 150 19.44 -13.47 -12.56
N ARG A 151 19.29 -12.56 -11.57
CA ARG A 151 20.38 -11.85 -10.87
C ARG A 151 21.21 -10.92 -11.77
N TRP A 152 20.67 -10.48 -12.90
CA TRP A 152 21.25 -9.35 -13.63
C TRP A 152 21.12 -8.05 -12.82
N SER A 153 21.98 -7.07 -13.09
CA SER A 153 21.90 -5.77 -12.41
C SER A 153 20.60 -5.04 -12.76
N GLY A 154 20.07 -4.27 -11.81
CA GLY A 154 18.83 -3.51 -12.01
C GLY A 154 18.92 -2.54 -13.19
N ASN A 155 20.08 -1.91 -13.36
CA ASN A 155 20.36 -1.00 -14.47
C ASN A 155 20.26 -1.71 -15.83
N TYR A 156 20.83 -2.92 -15.94
CA TYR A 156 20.75 -3.72 -17.16
C TYR A 156 19.31 -4.14 -17.46
N ALA A 157 18.58 -4.63 -16.45
CA ALA A 157 17.18 -5.04 -16.60
C ALA A 157 16.29 -3.87 -17.04
N ALA A 158 16.45 -2.69 -16.43
CA ALA A 158 15.71 -1.48 -16.79
C ALA A 158 16.03 -1.01 -18.23
N PHE A 159 17.30 -1.08 -18.65
CA PHE A 159 17.70 -0.75 -20.02
C PHE A 159 17.04 -1.67 -21.06
N CYS A 160 17.14 -2.99 -20.86
CA CYS A 160 16.51 -3.98 -21.73
C CYS A 160 14.98 -3.83 -21.77
N ALA A 161 14.35 -3.59 -20.63
CA ALA A 161 12.91 -3.36 -20.54
C ALA A 161 12.48 -2.08 -21.27
N THR A 162 13.27 -1.01 -21.20
CA THR A 162 12.99 0.25 -21.93
C THR A 162 13.06 0.04 -23.44
N LEU A 163 14.10 -0.65 -23.93
CA LEU A 163 14.20 -0.99 -25.35
C LEU A 163 13.05 -1.91 -25.79
N ALA A 164 12.72 -2.91 -24.98
CA ALA A 164 11.60 -3.80 -25.22
C ALA A 164 10.27 -3.04 -25.25
N MET A 165 10.07 -2.02 -24.40
CA MET A 165 8.86 -1.19 -24.43
C MET A 165 8.71 -0.46 -25.77
N VAL A 166 9.78 0.18 -26.24
CA VAL A 166 9.77 0.83 -27.55
C VAL A 166 9.48 -0.18 -28.65
N ALA A 167 10.19 -1.32 -28.68
CA ALA A 167 9.98 -2.36 -29.69
C ALA A 167 8.55 -2.91 -29.67
N VAL A 168 8.03 -3.24 -28.48
CA VAL A 168 6.71 -3.82 -28.28
C VAL A 168 5.60 -2.85 -28.65
N SER A 169 5.77 -1.55 -28.35
CA SER A 169 4.81 -0.50 -28.71
C SER A 169 4.59 -0.42 -30.23
N MET A 170 5.58 -0.82 -31.05
CA MET A 170 5.49 -0.78 -32.51
C MET A 170 4.61 -1.87 -33.14
N LEU A 171 4.32 -2.96 -32.42
CA LEU A 171 3.55 -4.10 -32.95
C LEU A 171 2.12 -3.72 -33.34
N ARG A 172 1.49 -2.77 -32.62
CA ARG A 172 0.11 -2.33 -32.90
C ARG A 172 0.04 -0.88 -33.35
N ARG A 173 -0.77 -0.61 -34.37
CA ARG A 173 -0.97 0.75 -34.91
C ARG A 173 -1.37 1.78 -33.84
N ARG A 174 -2.19 1.36 -32.86
CA ARG A 174 -2.70 2.24 -31.80
C ARG A 174 -1.65 2.62 -30.75
N THR A 175 -0.64 1.78 -30.54
CA THR A 175 0.38 1.95 -29.49
C THR A 175 1.71 2.45 -30.04
N ARG A 176 1.84 2.58 -31.37
CA ARG A 176 3.08 3.01 -32.04
C ARG A 176 3.52 4.38 -31.54
N MET A 177 4.77 4.44 -31.06
CA MET A 177 5.41 5.70 -30.72
C MET A 177 6.07 6.30 -31.98
N SER A 178 5.92 7.60 -32.18
CA SER A 178 6.73 8.32 -33.18
C SER A 178 8.14 8.57 -32.61
N PRO A 179 9.16 8.84 -33.45
CA PRO A 179 10.48 9.23 -32.96
C PRO A 179 10.43 10.44 -32.00
N ARG A 180 9.53 11.39 -32.26
CA ARG A 180 9.26 12.52 -31.36
C ARG A 180 8.70 12.06 -30.02
N ALA A 181 7.68 11.18 -30.03
CA ALA A 181 7.11 10.65 -28.79
C ALA A 181 8.14 9.87 -27.94
N ILE A 182 9.10 9.17 -28.59
CA ILE A 182 10.21 8.51 -27.89
C ILE A 182 11.11 9.56 -27.23
N LEU A 183 11.52 10.59 -27.97
CA LEU A 183 12.34 11.69 -27.42
C LEU A 183 11.62 12.42 -26.29
N ASP A 184 10.33 12.74 -26.46
CA ASP A 184 9.51 13.40 -25.45
C ASP A 184 9.39 12.53 -24.18
N SER A 185 9.29 11.21 -24.34
CA SER A 185 9.28 10.27 -23.20
C SER A 185 10.62 10.25 -22.47
N LEU A 186 11.75 10.30 -23.20
CA LEU A 186 13.09 10.40 -22.60
C LEU A 186 13.30 11.74 -21.88
N VAL A 187 12.83 12.85 -22.46
CA VAL A 187 12.85 14.17 -21.83
C VAL A 187 11.99 14.17 -20.56
N SER A 188 10.78 13.63 -20.63
CA SER A 188 9.89 13.49 -19.48
C SER A 188 10.53 12.64 -18.38
N ALA A 189 11.16 11.51 -18.74
CA ALA A 189 11.91 10.69 -17.79
C ALA A 189 13.03 11.49 -17.11
N GLY A 190 13.84 12.24 -17.88
CA GLY A 190 14.89 13.11 -17.34
C GLY A 190 14.36 14.18 -16.37
N LEU A 191 13.25 14.84 -16.71
CA LEU A 191 12.61 15.85 -15.87
C LEU A 191 12.02 15.26 -14.58
N THR A 192 11.47 14.05 -14.62
CA THR A 192 11.02 13.34 -13.41
C THR A 192 12.18 12.86 -12.55
N MET A 193 13.32 12.54 -13.16
CA MET A 193 14.49 12.00 -12.47
C MET A 193 15.35 13.07 -11.81
N ALA A 194 15.45 14.27 -12.37
CA ALA A 194 16.30 15.32 -11.83
C ALA A 194 15.97 15.71 -10.38
N PRO A 195 14.70 15.93 -9.96
CA PRO A 195 14.37 16.20 -8.57
C PRO A 195 14.70 15.01 -7.65
N LEU A 196 14.49 13.78 -8.11
CA LEU A 196 14.81 12.59 -7.32
C LEU A 196 16.31 12.45 -7.12
N ALA A 197 17.13 12.70 -8.14
CA ALA A 197 18.58 12.67 -8.05
C ALA A 197 19.12 13.71 -7.05
N VAL A 198 18.64 14.96 -7.10
CA VAL A 198 19.01 16.01 -6.15
C VAL A 198 18.60 15.64 -4.72
N ALA A 199 17.39 15.11 -4.53
CA ALA A 199 16.91 14.70 -3.22
C ALA A 199 17.70 13.52 -2.65
N ILE A 200 18.06 12.53 -3.47
CA ILE A 200 18.88 11.38 -3.04
C ILE A 200 20.31 11.82 -2.71
N ALA A 201 20.92 12.69 -3.54
CA ALA A 201 22.24 13.24 -3.25
C ALA A 201 22.24 14.03 -1.93
N GLY A 202 21.22 14.87 -1.71
CA GLY A 202 21.01 15.59 -0.46
C GLY A 202 20.84 14.65 0.74
N ALA A 203 20.01 13.61 0.62
CA ALA A 203 19.85 12.59 1.66
C ALA A 203 21.16 11.86 1.97
N GLY A 204 21.95 11.53 0.95
CA GLY A 204 23.28 10.91 1.12
C GLY A 204 24.25 11.83 1.87
N ILE A 205 24.27 13.13 1.57
CA ILE A 205 25.07 14.12 2.31
C ILE A 205 24.61 14.21 3.76
N VAL A 206 23.31 14.27 4.01
CA VAL A 206 22.73 14.30 5.36
C VAL A 206 23.13 13.05 6.13
N VAL A 207 22.95 11.85 5.56
CA VAL A 207 23.35 10.59 6.20
C VAL A 207 24.85 10.56 6.47
N SER A 208 25.67 11.00 5.52
CA SER A 208 27.13 11.05 5.69
C SER A 208 27.55 11.99 6.82
N ALA A 209 26.94 13.18 6.89
CA ALA A 209 27.19 14.15 7.96
C ALA A 209 26.72 13.62 9.32
N LEU A 210 25.53 13.02 9.41
CA LEU A 210 25.01 12.42 10.63
C LEU A 210 25.89 11.25 11.09
N THR A 211 26.43 10.47 10.16
CA THR A 211 27.33 9.34 10.46
C THR A 211 28.68 9.85 10.95
N ALA A 212 29.29 10.82 10.25
CA ALA A 212 30.58 11.39 10.61
C ALA A 212 30.56 12.11 11.97
N THR A 213 29.43 12.71 12.34
CA THR A 213 29.24 13.37 13.64
C THR A 213 28.83 12.42 14.77
N GLY A 214 28.56 11.13 14.47
CA GLY A 214 28.03 10.17 15.45
C GLY A 214 26.57 10.38 15.82
N MET A 215 25.87 11.34 15.19
CA MET A 215 24.46 11.66 15.45
C MET A 215 23.52 10.51 15.12
N VAL A 216 23.84 9.67 14.12
CA VAL A 216 23.06 8.44 13.83
C VAL A 216 23.01 7.54 15.07
N VAL A 217 24.16 7.33 15.72
CA VAL A 217 24.27 6.51 16.92
C VAL A 217 23.57 7.18 18.10
N ALA A 218 23.72 8.50 18.26
CA ALA A 218 23.08 9.24 19.34
C ALA A 218 21.55 9.22 19.25
N PHE A 219 20.97 9.56 18.08
CA PHE A 219 19.51 9.52 17.87
C PHE A 219 18.96 8.11 18.02
N GLY A 220 19.62 7.12 17.39
CA GLY A 220 19.21 5.73 17.52
C GLY A 220 19.28 5.23 18.97
N GLY A 221 20.32 5.61 19.70
CA GLY A 221 20.50 5.31 21.13
C GLY A 221 19.38 5.90 21.98
N ILE A 222 19.03 7.18 21.81
CA ILE A 222 17.91 7.82 22.54
C ILE A 222 16.60 7.04 22.32
N ILE A 223 16.31 6.66 21.09
CA ILE A 223 15.09 5.90 20.75
C ILE A 223 15.12 4.51 21.42
N LYS A 224 16.27 3.83 21.38
CA LYS A 224 16.47 2.52 21.99
C LYS A 224 16.38 2.57 23.52
N ASP A 225 16.97 3.57 24.15
CA ASP A 225 16.96 3.77 25.59
C ASP A 225 15.54 4.09 26.08
N LEU A 226 14.81 4.93 25.35
CA LEU A 226 13.40 5.21 25.61
C LEU A 226 12.53 3.95 25.45
N ALA A 227 12.90 3.04 24.55
CA ALA A 227 12.22 1.76 24.40
C ALA A 227 12.46 0.81 25.57
N GLY A 228 13.49 1.03 26.39
CA GLY A 228 13.76 0.25 27.61
C GLY A 228 13.93 -1.26 27.36
N GLY A 229 14.44 -1.64 26.19
CA GLY A 229 14.58 -3.05 25.78
C GLY A 229 13.29 -3.71 25.27
N SER A 230 12.19 -2.98 25.13
CA SER A 230 10.93 -3.47 24.56
C SER A 230 10.92 -3.32 23.03
N LEU A 231 10.99 -4.43 22.29
CA LEU A 231 10.94 -4.41 20.82
C LEU A 231 9.64 -3.80 20.28
N PRO A 232 8.43 -4.09 20.82
CA PRO A 232 7.21 -3.43 20.39
C PRO A 232 7.27 -1.91 20.54
N LEU A 233 7.83 -1.42 21.64
CA LEU A 233 7.97 0.01 21.89
C LEU A 233 9.00 0.64 20.96
N LEU A 234 10.14 -0.04 20.72
CA LEU A 234 11.13 0.41 19.74
C LEU A 234 10.53 0.56 18.35
N LEU A 235 9.80 -0.45 17.87
CA LEU A 235 9.14 -0.40 16.56
C LEU A 235 8.12 0.75 16.51
N LEU A 236 7.33 0.97 17.56
CA LEU A 236 6.39 2.09 17.60
C LEU A 236 7.09 3.45 17.54
N LEU A 237 8.14 3.64 18.33
CA LEU A 237 8.93 4.88 18.35
C LEU A 237 9.59 5.12 16.99
N LEU A 238 10.22 4.10 16.41
CA LEU A 238 10.83 4.19 15.08
C LEU A 238 9.77 4.48 14.00
N ALA A 239 8.62 3.81 14.02
CA ALA A 239 7.53 4.10 13.09
C ALA A 239 7.11 5.57 13.14
N LEU A 240 6.92 6.12 14.35
CA LEU A 240 6.60 7.54 14.53
C LEU A 240 7.72 8.45 14.04
N THR A 241 8.98 8.14 14.36
CA THR A 241 10.14 8.90 13.89
C THR A 241 10.21 8.89 12.37
N VAL A 242 10.02 7.75 11.71
CA VAL A 242 10.08 7.63 10.24
C VAL A 242 8.93 8.39 9.57
N LEU A 243 7.71 8.33 10.13
CA LEU A 243 6.58 9.10 9.61
C LEU A 243 6.82 10.61 9.70
N VAL A 244 7.52 11.08 10.74
CA VAL A 244 7.94 12.48 10.89
C VAL A 244 9.14 12.81 9.99
N LEU A 245 10.10 11.90 9.83
CA LEU A 245 11.28 12.14 9.02
C LEU A 245 10.97 12.14 7.51
N GLY A 246 9.95 11.40 7.10
CA GLY A 246 9.40 11.42 5.74
C GLY A 246 8.66 12.71 5.38
N MET A 247 8.62 13.71 6.26
CA MET A 247 7.96 14.99 6.02
C MET A 247 8.63 15.78 4.88
N GLY A 248 8.12 15.60 3.66
CA GLY A 248 8.43 16.44 2.49
C GLY A 248 9.53 15.91 1.57
N LEU A 249 10.07 14.73 1.86
CA LEU A 249 11.04 14.04 1.02
C LEU A 249 10.33 13.00 0.14
N PRO A 250 10.80 12.76 -1.10
CA PRO A 250 10.40 11.57 -1.84
C PRO A 250 10.72 10.29 -1.06
N THR A 251 9.99 9.21 -1.34
CA THR A 251 10.08 7.93 -0.63
C THR A 251 11.52 7.39 -0.52
N THR A 252 12.29 7.41 -1.61
CA THR A 252 13.67 6.87 -1.63
C THR A 252 14.62 7.64 -0.70
N PRO A 253 14.76 8.97 -0.81
CA PRO A 253 15.48 9.79 0.18
C PRO A 253 15.03 9.57 1.63
N SER A 254 13.72 9.55 1.88
CA SER A 254 13.17 9.32 3.23
C SER A 254 13.62 7.96 3.79
N TYR A 255 13.51 6.90 2.97
CA TYR A 255 13.95 5.56 3.32
C TYR A 255 15.46 5.50 3.62
N ILE A 256 16.31 6.15 2.81
CA ILE A 256 17.76 6.15 3.03
C ILE A 256 18.12 6.72 4.40
N ILE A 257 17.55 7.87 4.77
CA ILE A 257 17.83 8.52 6.07
C ILE A 257 17.24 7.68 7.21
N ALA A 258 15.99 7.24 7.06
CA ALA A 258 15.30 6.44 8.06
C ALA A 258 16.01 5.11 8.33
N ALA A 259 16.49 4.43 7.28
CA ALA A 259 17.19 3.16 7.41
C ALA A 259 18.54 3.33 8.10
N ALA A 260 19.28 4.40 7.79
CA ALA A 260 20.55 4.71 8.44
C ALA A 260 20.39 4.86 9.96
N ILE A 261 19.28 5.44 10.42
CA ILE A 261 19.00 5.65 11.85
C ILE A 261 18.38 4.41 12.50
N GLY A 262 17.34 3.84 11.88
CA GLY A 262 16.47 2.84 12.51
C GLY A 262 16.97 1.40 12.41
N VAL A 263 17.55 0.99 11.27
CA VAL A 263 17.96 -0.41 11.07
C VAL A 263 19.01 -0.85 12.09
N PRO A 264 20.07 -0.07 12.39
CA PRO A 264 21.06 -0.48 13.42
C PRO A 264 20.42 -0.76 14.79
N GLN A 265 19.36 -0.03 15.15
CA GLN A 265 18.67 -0.22 16.44
C GLN A 265 17.85 -1.51 16.46
N LEU A 266 17.21 -1.85 15.34
CA LEU A 266 16.48 -3.11 15.18
C LEU A 266 17.43 -4.31 15.19
N LEU A 267 18.56 -4.22 14.49
CA LEU A 267 19.60 -5.25 14.51
C LEU A 267 20.16 -5.46 15.93
N ALA A 268 20.39 -4.37 16.68
CA ALA A 268 20.84 -4.43 18.07
C ALA A 268 19.81 -5.07 19.02
N MET A 269 18.56 -5.21 18.58
CA MET A 269 17.49 -5.93 19.28
C MET A 269 17.23 -7.34 18.73
N GLY A 270 18.09 -7.84 17.83
CA GLY A 270 18.01 -9.18 17.27
C GLY A 270 17.04 -9.34 16.10
N VAL A 271 16.51 -8.25 15.54
CA VAL A 271 15.74 -8.30 14.30
C VAL A 271 16.69 -8.57 13.13
N GLU A 272 16.31 -9.46 12.21
CA GLU A 272 17.11 -9.70 11.00
C GLU A 272 17.15 -8.49 10.06
N LEU A 273 18.17 -8.46 9.19
CA LEU A 273 18.42 -7.34 8.27
C LEU A 273 17.23 -7.05 7.35
N LEU A 274 16.73 -8.06 6.62
CA LEU A 274 15.65 -7.84 5.64
C LEU A 274 14.33 -7.38 6.28
N PRO A 275 13.81 -8.02 7.35
CA PRO A 275 12.66 -7.50 8.09
C PRO A 275 12.83 -6.06 8.58
N ALA A 276 14.00 -5.70 9.10
CA ALA A 276 14.27 -4.34 9.57
C ALA A 276 14.18 -3.32 8.44
N HIS A 277 14.76 -3.62 7.27
CA HIS A 277 14.68 -2.76 6.10
C HIS A 277 13.26 -2.66 5.53
N LEU A 278 12.51 -3.77 5.44
CA LEU A 278 11.12 -3.78 4.98
C LEU A 278 10.20 -3.01 5.93
N PHE A 279 10.41 -3.15 7.24
CA PHE A 279 9.70 -2.36 8.25
C PHE A 279 9.90 -0.86 8.00
N ILE A 280 11.15 -0.38 7.97
CA ILE A 280 11.46 1.03 7.76
C ILE A 280 10.93 1.53 6.40
N PHE A 281 11.07 0.71 5.35
CA PHE A 281 10.57 1.05 4.02
C PHE A 281 9.05 1.24 3.99
N TYR A 282 8.28 0.38 4.66
CA TYR A 282 6.82 0.52 4.75
C TYR A 282 6.42 1.84 5.43
N PHE A 283 7.08 2.22 6.53
CA PHE A 283 6.77 3.48 7.21
C PHE A 283 7.23 4.72 6.41
N ALA A 284 8.35 4.63 5.69
CA ALA A 284 8.81 5.70 4.81
C ALA A 284 7.82 5.93 3.65
N VAL A 285 7.25 4.85 3.09
CA VAL A 285 6.21 4.93 2.06
C VAL A 285 4.91 5.48 2.63
N LEU A 286 4.47 5.01 3.80
CA LEU A 286 3.23 5.47 4.43
C LEU A 286 3.26 6.94 4.85
N ALA A 287 4.44 7.54 5.05
CA ALA A 287 4.59 8.97 5.32
C ALA A 287 3.95 9.84 4.21
N ASP A 288 3.93 9.37 2.96
CA ASP A 288 3.29 10.07 1.83
C ASP A 288 1.76 10.13 1.95
N ALA A 289 1.14 9.26 2.76
CA ALA A 289 -0.30 9.23 3.02
C ALA A 289 -0.69 9.83 4.38
N THR A 290 0.28 9.96 5.30
CA THR A 290 0.01 10.17 6.73
C THR A 290 0.25 11.63 7.14
N PRO A 291 -0.71 12.30 7.83
CA PRO A 291 -0.49 13.63 8.38
C PRO A 291 0.74 13.66 9.29
N PRO A 292 1.49 14.78 9.36
CA PRO A 292 1.08 16.13 8.97
C PRO A 292 1.38 16.54 7.52
N VAL A 293 2.26 15.85 6.79
CA VAL A 293 2.73 16.32 5.46
C VAL A 293 2.10 15.58 4.29
N ALA A 294 1.93 14.25 4.37
CA ALA A 294 1.17 13.44 3.43
C ALA A 294 1.21 13.90 1.96
N ALA A 295 2.41 13.96 1.36
CA ALA A 295 2.64 14.61 0.07
C ALA A 295 1.71 14.10 -1.05
N ALA A 296 1.50 12.78 -1.12
CA ALA A 296 0.59 12.18 -2.10
C ALA A 296 -0.87 12.51 -1.79
N ALA A 297 -1.26 12.54 -0.52
CA ALA A 297 -2.62 12.93 -0.13
C ALA A 297 -2.91 14.40 -0.40
N PHE A 298 -1.91 15.28 -0.31
CA PHE A 298 -2.05 16.70 -0.57
C PHE A 298 -2.19 16.97 -2.07
N ALA A 299 -1.42 16.25 -2.91
CA ALA A 299 -1.63 16.22 -4.35
C ALA A 299 -3.03 15.67 -4.71
N ALA A 300 -3.49 14.62 -4.03
CA ALA A 300 -4.83 14.09 -4.27
C ALA A 300 -5.93 15.06 -3.85
N ALA A 301 -5.70 15.82 -2.77
CA ALA A 301 -6.63 16.82 -2.25
C ALA A 301 -6.81 17.99 -3.23
N SER A 302 -5.74 18.43 -3.90
CA SER A 302 -5.82 19.49 -4.91
C SER A 302 -6.62 19.05 -6.14
N ILE A 303 -6.45 17.81 -6.60
CA ILE A 303 -7.26 17.21 -7.68
C ILE A 303 -8.73 17.03 -7.24
N ALA A 304 -8.94 16.61 -5.99
CA ALA A 304 -10.28 16.36 -5.46
C ALA A 304 -11.07 17.65 -5.19
N GLY A 305 -10.39 18.77 -4.92
CA GLY A 305 -10.99 20.00 -4.38
C GLY A 305 -11.44 19.80 -2.93
N ALA A 306 -10.59 19.21 -2.10
CA ALA A 306 -10.87 18.87 -0.70
C ALA A 306 -9.79 19.42 0.26
N PRO A 307 -10.09 19.59 1.56
CA PRO A 307 -9.07 19.96 2.53
C PRO A 307 -7.94 18.91 2.59
N PRO A 308 -6.65 19.30 2.49
CA PRO A 308 -5.52 18.37 2.50
C PRO A 308 -5.48 17.47 3.72
N THR A 309 -5.66 18.03 4.92
CA THR A 309 -5.65 17.29 6.19
C THR A 309 -6.76 16.25 6.29
N LEU A 310 -7.96 16.55 5.80
CA LEU A 310 -9.06 15.57 5.79
C LEU A 310 -8.80 14.46 4.78
N THR A 311 -8.20 14.80 3.64
CA THR A 311 -7.84 13.84 2.60
C THR A 311 -6.75 12.89 3.09
N SER A 312 -5.73 13.38 3.79
CA SER A 312 -4.67 12.56 4.37
C SER A 312 -5.15 11.68 5.52
N LEU A 313 -6.07 12.16 6.36
CA LEU A 313 -6.72 11.29 7.36
C LEU A 313 -7.48 10.14 6.71
N HIS A 314 -8.17 10.38 5.59
CA HIS A 314 -8.79 9.32 4.81
C HIS A 314 -7.76 8.41 4.14
N ALA A 315 -6.67 8.95 3.59
CA ALA A 315 -5.61 8.16 2.99
C ALA A 315 -4.95 7.22 4.01
N THR A 316 -4.59 7.74 5.19
CA THR A 316 -4.07 6.95 6.32
C THR A 316 -5.02 5.83 6.71
N ARG A 317 -6.32 6.15 6.81
CA ARG A 317 -7.36 5.17 7.10
C ARG A 317 -7.41 4.05 6.06
N PHE A 318 -7.40 4.37 4.76
CA PHE A 318 -7.43 3.32 3.73
C PHE A 318 -6.11 2.55 3.67
N GLY A 319 -4.98 3.20 3.96
CA GLY A 319 -3.65 2.61 4.04
C GLY A 319 -3.34 1.87 5.34
N ILE A 320 -4.34 1.59 6.20
CA ILE A 320 -4.13 0.99 7.54
C ILE A 320 -3.38 -0.34 7.49
N ALA A 321 -3.51 -1.10 6.41
CA ALA A 321 -2.78 -2.34 6.23
C ALA A 321 -1.28 -2.18 6.11
N GLY A 322 -0.79 -1.04 5.62
CA GLY A 322 0.65 -0.80 5.57
C GLY A 322 1.23 -0.77 6.97
N PHE A 323 0.50 -0.20 7.92
CA PHE A 323 0.92 -0.18 9.32
C PHE A 323 0.97 -1.60 9.86
N THR A 324 -0.11 -2.38 9.73
CA THR A 324 -0.14 -3.75 10.29
C THR A 324 0.90 -4.66 9.65
N VAL A 325 1.03 -4.62 8.31
CA VAL A 325 2.00 -5.43 7.56
C VAL A 325 3.43 -5.03 7.88
N GLY A 326 3.72 -3.74 8.06
CA GLY A 326 5.04 -3.25 8.46
C GLY A 326 5.53 -3.94 9.73
N PHE A 327 4.71 -3.95 10.78
CA PHE A 327 5.02 -4.69 12.02
C PHE A 327 5.07 -6.21 11.81
N ALA A 328 4.20 -6.77 10.97
CA ALA A 328 4.14 -8.21 10.71
C ALA A 328 5.43 -8.75 10.07
N PHE A 329 6.18 -7.95 9.29
CA PHE A 329 7.50 -8.39 8.79
C PHE A 329 8.48 -8.76 9.89
N VAL A 330 8.40 -8.08 11.04
CA VAL A 330 9.32 -8.29 12.16
C VAL A 330 8.92 -9.51 13.00
N TYR A 331 7.63 -9.74 13.17
CA TYR A 331 7.12 -10.78 14.07
C TYR A 331 6.65 -12.06 13.39
N ASP A 332 6.23 -12.00 12.13
CA ASP A 332 5.60 -13.12 11.41
C ASP A 332 6.42 -13.46 10.14
N PRO A 333 7.45 -14.31 10.22
CA PRO A 333 8.28 -14.69 9.07
C PRO A 333 7.48 -15.24 7.87
N GLY A 334 6.32 -15.85 8.15
CA GLY A 334 5.40 -16.35 7.12
C GLY A 334 4.90 -15.28 6.16
N ILE A 335 4.84 -14.00 6.58
CA ILE A 335 4.51 -12.88 5.71
C ILE A 335 5.59 -12.63 4.65
N MET A 336 6.82 -13.08 4.89
CA MET A 336 7.94 -13.00 3.94
C MET A 336 8.12 -14.27 3.11
N LEU A 337 7.12 -15.15 3.07
CA LEU A 337 7.23 -16.49 2.46
C LEU A 337 8.36 -17.34 3.04
N ARG A 338 8.72 -17.12 4.31
CA ARG A 338 9.71 -17.90 5.04
C ARG A 338 9.01 -18.83 6.03
N GLY A 339 9.50 -20.07 6.13
CA GLY A 339 8.94 -21.11 7.00
C GLY A 339 8.10 -22.14 6.24
N GLY A 340 7.34 -22.94 6.99
CA GLY A 340 6.47 -23.97 6.43
C GLY A 340 5.24 -23.40 5.74
N LEU A 341 4.65 -24.15 4.80
CA LEU A 341 3.41 -23.74 4.10
C LEU A 341 2.28 -23.38 5.09
N VAL A 342 2.16 -24.14 6.19
CA VAL A 342 1.16 -23.89 7.23
C VAL A 342 1.41 -22.55 7.94
N GLU A 343 2.66 -22.20 8.24
CA GLU A 343 3.00 -20.93 8.90
C GLU A 343 2.70 -19.74 8.00
N ILE A 344 3.06 -19.84 6.71
CA ILE A 344 2.76 -18.82 5.69
C ILE A 344 1.25 -18.61 5.57
N LEU A 345 0.49 -19.70 5.43
CA LEU A 345 -0.97 -19.64 5.30
C LEU A 345 -1.62 -19.09 6.57
N LEU A 346 -1.14 -19.50 7.74
CA LEU A 346 -1.67 -19.06 9.03
C LEU A 346 -1.38 -17.57 9.27
N ALA A 347 -0.15 -17.11 9.05
CA ALA A 347 0.22 -15.69 9.17
C ALA A 347 -0.60 -14.82 8.22
N SER A 348 -0.74 -15.26 6.97
CA SER A 348 -1.56 -14.57 5.96
C SER A 348 -3.04 -14.54 6.37
N ALA A 349 -3.59 -15.64 6.88
CA ALA A 349 -4.98 -15.72 7.32
C ALA A 349 -5.26 -14.81 8.54
N VAL A 350 -4.32 -14.74 9.50
CA VAL A 350 -4.41 -13.82 10.65
C VAL A 350 -4.51 -12.38 10.16
N GLN A 351 -3.62 -11.97 9.25
CA GLN A 351 -3.63 -10.61 8.71
C GLN A 351 -4.90 -10.34 7.89
N VAL A 352 -5.36 -11.27 7.06
CA VAL A 352 -6.65 -11.12 6.35
C VAL A 352 -7.80 -10.91 7.32
N GLY A 353 -7.91 -11.75 8.37
CA GLY A 353 -8.96 -11.63 9.38
C GLY A 353 -8.90 -10.31 10.14
N ALA A 354 -7.70 -9.92 10.58
CA ALA A 354 -7.45 -8.65 11.26
C ALA A 354 -7.83 -7.45 10.39
N LEU A 355 -7.41 -7.45 9.13
CA LEU A 355 -7.70 -6.37 8.17
C LEU A 355 -9.19 -6.28 7.84
N VAL A 356 -9.87 -7.41 7.67
CA VAL A 356 -11.35 -7.43 7.49
C VAL A 356 -12.03 -6.82 8.72
N ALA A 357 -11.64 -7.23 9.92
CA ALA A 357 -12.21 -6.71 11.16
C ALA A 357 -11.98 -5.20 11.31
N VAL A 358 -10.74 -4.72 11.14
CA VAL A 358 -10.38 -3.29 11.23
C VAL A 358 -11.09 -2.46 10.16
N THR A 359 -11.08 -2.90 8.91
CA THR A 359 -11.70 -2.14 7.80
C THR A 359 -13.22 -2.12 7.90
N ALA A 360 -13.86 -3.21 8.34
CA ALA A 360 -15.31 -3.26 8.58
C ALA A 360 -15.73 -2.41 9.80
N ALA A 361 -14.98 -2.49 10.90
CA ALA A 361 -15.18 -1.68 12.10
C ALA A 361 -15.12 -0.19 11.78
N TYR A 362 -14.07 0.21 11.04
CA TYR A 362 -13.94 1.59 10.60
C TYR A 362 -15.10 1.95 9.68
N ALA A 363 -15.34 1.18 8.61
CA ALA A 363 -16.37 1.51 7.61
C ALA A 363 -17.76 1.58 8.25
N GLY A 364 -17.98 0.86 9.37
CA GLY A 364 -19.25 0.77 10.06
C GLY A 364 -20.23 -0.15 9.35
N TYR A 365 -19.71 -1.11 8.59
CA TYR A 365 -20.50 -2.05 7.80
C TYR A 365 -19.72 -3.34 7.58
N LEU A 366 -20.38 -4.48 7.74
CA LEU A 366 -19.84 -5.79 7.35
C LEU A 366 -20.88 -6.55 6.53
N SER A 367 -21.89 -7.06 7.22
CA SER A 367 -23.08 -7.64 6.62
C SER A 367 -24.18 -6.59 6.68
N ALA A 368 -24.50 -6.05 7.84
CA ALA A 368 -25.41 -4.92 8.05
C ALA A 368 -24.65 -3.68 8.56
N PRO A 369 -25.29 -2.49 8.63
CA PRO A 369 -24.76 -1.34 9.35
C PRO A 369 -24.42 -1.74 10.80
N LEU A 370 -23.24 -1.34 11.27
CA LEU A 370 -22.74 -1.69 12.60
C LEU A 370 -22.99 -0.56 13.59
N GLY A 371 -23.56 -0.90 14.76
CA GLY A 371 -23.63 0.01 15.91
C GLY A 371 -22.25 0.35 16.47
N PRO A 372 -22.12 1.43 17.25
CA PRO A 372 -20.83 1.91 17.77
C PRO A 372 -20.10 0.85 18.61
N VAL A 373 -20.81 0.11 19.45
CA VAL A 373 -20.22 -0.95 20.30
C VAL A 373 -19.64 -2.08 19.44
N ALA A 374 -20.39 -2.58 18.46
CA ALA A 374 -19.91 -3.62 17.55
C ALA A 374 -18.68 -3.17 16.75
N ARG A 375 -18.63 -1.88 16.36
CA ARG A 375 -17.46 -1.30 15.68
C ARG A 375 -16.24 -1.29 16.59
N VAL A 376 -16.38 -0.83 17.83
CA VAL A 376 -15.26 -0.78 18.79
C VAL A 376 -14.74 -2.19 19.08
N LEU A 377 -15.62 -3.13 19.37
CA LEU A 377 -15.24 -4.52 19.67
C LEU A 377 -14.57 -5.21 18.46
N LEU A 378 -15.14 -5.05 17.26
CA LEU A 378 -14.57 -5.63 16.05
C LEU A 378 -13.21 -5.00 15.71
N GLY A 379 -13.09 -3.68 15.86
CA GLY A 379 -11.83 -2.96 15.66
C GLY A 379 -10.75 -3.40 16.66
N ALA A 380 -11.11 -3.50 17.95
CA ALA A 380 -10.22 -3.98 18.99
C ALA A 380 -9.77 -5.43 18.77
N ALA A 381 -10.68 -6.32 18.37
CA ALA A 381 -10.36 -7.70 18.02
C ALA A 381 -9.40 -7.78 16.81
N GLY A 382 -9.62 -6.95 15.79
CA GLY A 382 -8.75 -6.87 14.63
C GLY A 382 -7.35 -6.35 14.97
N LEU A 383 -7.24 -5.28 15.76
CA LEU A 383 -5.97 -4.74 16.23
C LEU A 383 -5.25 -5.74 17.15
N ALA A 384 -5.98 -6.41 18.04
CA ALA A 384 -5.42 -7.46 18.89
C ALA A 384 -4.83 -8.60 18.05
N ALA A 385 -5.55 -9.07 17.03
CA ALA A 385 -5.06 -10.10 16.13
C ALA A 385 -3.84 -9.65 15.31
N ALA A 386 -3.79 -8.38 14.88
CA ALA A 386 -2.68 -7.83 14.12
C ALA A 386 -1.40 -7.61 14.96
N PHE A 387 -1.52 -7.21 16.22
CA PHE A 387 -0.39 -6.68 17.00
C PHE A 387 0.00 -7.49 18.25
N LEU A 388 -0.90 -8.32 18.82
CA LEU A 388 -0.59 -9.09 20.04
C LEU A 388 0.16 -10.38 19.72
N HIS A 389 1.41 -10.24 19.29
CA HIS A 389 2.30 -11.35 18.92
C HIS A 389 2.69 -12.26 20.11
N LEU A 390 2.37 -11.87 21.35
CA LEU A 390 2.47 -12.77 22.51
C LEU A 390 1.49 -13.95 22.41
N LEU A 391 0.39 -13.80 21.67
CA LEU A 391 -0.58 -14.87 21.46
C LEU A 391 -0.18 -15.70 20.24
N PRO A 392 -0.32 -17.05 20.30
CA PRO A 392 -0.08 -17.90 19.14
C PRO A 392 -0.95 -17.47 17.95
N ALA A 393 -0.41 -17.63 16.72
CA ALA A 393 -1.11 -17.25 15.50
C ALA A 393 -2.48 -17.91 15.34
N SER A 394 -2.66 -19.15 15.82
CA SER A 394 -3.96 -19.84 15.86
C SER A 394 -5.00 -19.12 16.74
N VAL A 395 -4.58 -18.61 17.90
CA VAL A 395 -5.44 -17.85 18.82
C VAL A 395 -5.78 -16.50 18.23
N ARG A 396 -4.79 -15.79 17.66
CA ARG A 396 -5.03 -14.51 16.96
C ARG A 396 -6.02 -14.68 15.81
N LEU A 397 -5.88 -15.75 15.03
CA LEU A 397 -6.82 -16.09 13.96
C LEU A 397 -8.23 -16.36 14.51
N ALA A 398 -8.34 -17.17 15.56
CA ALA A 398 -9.63 -17.48 16.18
C ALA A 398 -10.33 -16.23 16.71
N VAL A 399 -9.59 -15.29 17.31
CA VAL A 399 -10.11 -13.99 17.75
C VAL A 399 -10.63 -13.17 16.56
N ALA A 400 -9.84 -13.03 15.49
CA ALA A 400 -10.24 -12.27 14.31
C ALA A 400 -11.47 -12.88 13.61
N VAL A 401 -11.42 -14.17 13.31
CA VAL A 401 -12.49 -14.90 12.61
C VAL A 401 -13.74 -14.98 13.48
N GLY A 402 -13.59 -15.27 14.77
CA GLY A 402 -14.69 -15.31 15.73
C GLY A 402 -15.42 -13.98 15.84
N ALA A 403 -14.68 -12.87 15.97
CA ALA A 403 -15.27 -11.53 16.02
C ALA A 403 -16.02 -11.20 14.71
N VAL A 404 -15.42 -11.48 13.55
CA VAL A 404 -16.06 -11.27 12.25
C VAL A 404 -17.31 -12.14 12.12
N ALA A 405 -17.26 -13.42 12.50
CA ALA A 405 -18.38 -14.35 12.38
C ALA A 405 -19.56 -13.96 13.30
N ILE A 406 -19.29 -13.59 14.55
CA ILE A 406 -20.31 -13.14 15.51
C ILE A 406 -21.03 -11.89 14.97
N VAL A 407 -20.27 -10.88 14.55
CA VAL A 407 -20.84 -9.63 14.02
C VAL A 407 -21.60 -9.89 12.72
N TRP A 408 -21.08 -10.77 11.87
CA TRP A 408 -21.72 -11.13 10.61
C TRP A 408 -23.06 -11.85 10.81
N ALA A 409 -23.11 -12.80 11.75
CA ALA A 409 -24.32 -13.55 12.12
C ALA A 409 -25.38 -12.63 12.73
N ALA A 410 -24.99 -11.75 13.67
CA ALA A 410 -25.88 -10.75 14.25
C ALA A 410 -26.48 -9.82 13.18
N GLY A 411 -25.67 -9.37 12.22
CA GLY A 411 -26.14 -8.54 11.11
C GLY A 411 -27.00 -9.28 10.07
N ARG A 412 -26.94 -10.61 10.00
CA ARG A 412 -27.87 -11.41 9.19
C ARG A 412 -29.22 -11.58 9.88
N ALA A 413 -29.23 -11.85 11.18
CA ALA A 413 -30.45 -11.96 11.97
C ALA A 413 -31.29 -10.67 11.87
N ALA A 414 -30.66 -9.52 12.12
CA ALA A 414 -31.31 -8.21 12.02
C ALA A 414 -31.92 -7.91 10.63
N ARG A 415 -31.31 -8.39 9.54
CA ARG A 415 -31.86 -8.23 8.18
C ARG A 415 -32.95 -9.24 7.85
N GLY A 416 -32.88 -10.45 8.41
CA GLY A 416 -33.94 -11.44 8.31
C GLY A 416 -35.23 -10.93 8.97
N ASP A 417 -35.11 -10.30 10.14
CA ASP A 417 -36.23 -9.73 10.87
C ASP A 417 -36.84 -8.52 10.15
N ALA A 418 -36.01 -7.62 9.61
CA ALA A 418 -36.48 -6.49 8.80
C ALA A 418 -37.26 -6.94 7.54
N ARG A 419 -36.76 -7.96 6.83
CA ARG A 419 -37.46 -8.52 5.64
C ARG A 419 -38.75 -9.24 6.02
N ARG A 420 -38.80 -9.90 7.18
CA ARG A 420 -40.03 -10.54 7.68
C ARG A 420 -41.09 -9.49 8.00
N LEU A 421 -40.71 -8.39 8.65
CA LEU A 421 -41.61 -7.25 8.94
C LEU A 421 -42.16 -6.61 7.65
N GLU A 422 -41.31 -6.37 6.65
CA GLU A 422 -41.72 -5.88 5.32
C GLU A 422 -42.67 -6.85 4.59
N SER A 423 -42.43 -8.16 4.71
CA SER A 423 -43.30 -9.19 4.09
C SER A 423 -44.62 -9.42 4.82
N SER A 424 -44.70 -9.10 6.12
CA SER A 424 -45.91 -9.23 6.93
C SER A 424 -46.91 -8.08 6.75
N GLY A 425 -46.60 -7.08 5.91
CA GLY A 425 -47.57 -6.06 5.52
C GLY A 425 -48.02 -5.11 6.63
N VAL A 426 -47.30 -5.04 7.76
CA VAL A 426 -47.56 -4.04 8.79
C VAL A 426 -46.93 -2.72 8.34
N LYS A 427 -47.66 -2.00 7.48
CA LYS A 427 -47.55 -0.55 7.40
C LYS A 427 -48.14 0.00 8.69
N GLU A 428 -47.31 0.54 9.56
CA GLU A 428 -47.77 1.59 10.48
C GLU A 428 -48.03 2.88 9.70
#